data_AF-A0A6B0WLT3-F1
#
_entry.id   AF-A0A6B0WLT3-F1
#
_cell.length_a   1.000
_cell.length_b   1.000
_cell.length_c   1.000
_cell.angle_alpha   90.00
_cell.angle_beta   90.00
_cell.angle_gamma   90.00
#
_symmetry.space_group_name_H-M   'P 1'
#
loop_
_entity.id
_entity.type
_entity.pdbx_description
1 polymer ?
#
loop_
_entity_poly.entity_id
_entity_poly.type
_entity_poly.pdbx_seq_one_letter_code
_entity_poly.pdbx_strand_id
1 'polypeptide(L)'
;MVGASFDTVEDQLAFAETESFPFALISDPDKSIGRRYHAEREPGEDYYEYGLPRRITYLIDPEGNIAAAYDLAGQDLASHAAQVLADIAARS
;
A
#
# COMPACT_ATOMS: atom_id res chain seq x y z
N MET A 1 -8.39 -6.40 3.68
CA MET A 1 -7.32 -5.41 3.38
C MET A 1 -5.99 -6.07 3.64
N VAL A 2 -4.93 -5.64 2.96
CA VAL A 2 -3.55 -6.07 3.22
C VAL A 2 -2.64 -4.85 3.08
N GLY A 3 -1.69 -4.70 3.99
CA GLY A 3 -0.62 -3.71 3.87
C GLY A 3 0.66 -4.37 3.35
N ALA A 4 1.55 -3.61 2.72
CA ALA A 4 2.86 -4.11 2.30
C ALA A 4 3.90 -3.00 2.47
N SER A 5 5.10 -3.39 2.90
CA SER A 5 6.26 -2.50 2.98
C SER A 5 7.54 -3.29 2.66
N PHE A 6 8.65 -2.58 2.52
CA PHE A 6 9.97 -3.21 2.32
C PHE A 6 10.65 -3.63 3.63
N ASP A 7 9.94 -3.51 4.76
CA ASP A 7 10.46 -3.90 6.07
C ASP A 7 10.54 -5.42 6.21
N THR A 8 11.33 -5.89 7.16
CA THR A 8 11.50 -7.32 7.42
C THR A 8 10.24 -7.94 8.03
N VAL A 9 10.15 -9.27 8.03
CA VAL A 9 9.05 -9.99 8.68
C VAL A 9 8.98 -9.67 10.17
N GLU A 10 10.14 -9.52 10.83
CA GLU A 10 10.23 -9.20 12.26
C GLU A 10 9.66 -7.80 12.55
N ASP A 11 10.07 -6.80 11.77
CA ASP A 11 9.60 -5.42 11.92
C ASP A 11 8.10 -5.30 11.64
N GLN A 12 7.61 -5.94 10.58
CA GLN A 12 6.18 -5.94 10.24
C GLN A 12 5.34 -6.62 11.32
N LEU A 13 5.82 -7.72 11.91
CA LEU A 13 5.12 -8.41 13.00
C LEU A 13 5.04 -7.52 14.23
N ALA A 14 6.17 -6.95 14.67
CA ALA A 14 6.21 -6.05 15.81
C ALA A 14 5.29 -4.84 15.63
N PHE A 15 5.26 -4.26 14.42
CA PHE A 15 4.38 -3.15 14.09
C PHE A 15 2.90 -3.56 14.10
N ALA A 16 2.56 -4.70 13.48
CA ALA A 16 1.19 -5.20 13.46
C ALA A 16 0.63 -5.51 14.85
N GLU A 17 1.46 -6.06 15.74
CA GLU A 17 1.08 -6.33 17.13
C GLU A 17 0.91 -5.03 17.93
N THR A 18 1.84 -4.09 17.79
CA THR A 18 1.80 -2.79 18.49
C THR A 18 0.55 -2.00 18.14
N GLU A 19 0.23 -1.92 16.85
CA GLU A 19 -0.94 -1.16 16.35
C GLU A 19 -2.23 -1.97 16.33
N SER A 20 -2.17 -3.28 16.67
CA SER A 20 -3.33 -4.18 16.72
C SER A 20 -4.16 -4.18 15.42
N PHE A 21 -3.49 -4.25 14.26
CA PHE A 21 -4.19 -4.16 12.98
C PHE A 21 -5.16 -5.33 12.74
N PRO A 22 -6.38 -5.06 12.21
CA PRO A 22 -7.35 -6.10 11.87
C PRO A 22 -7.07 -6.75 10.50
N PHE A 23 -5.88 -6.55 9.95
CA PHE A 23 -5.49 -7.02 8.62
C PHE A 23 -4.03 -7.43 8.57
N ALA A 24 -3.67 -8.25 7.59
CA ALA A 24 -2.31 -8.75 7.41
C ALA A 24 -1.38 -7.69 6.80
N LEU A 25 -0.10 -7.78 7.14
CA LEU A 25 0.99 -7.05 6.50
C LEU A 25 1.90 -8.03 5.74
N ILE A 26 2.39 -7.61 4.58
CA ILE A 26 3.35 -8.33 3.75
C ILE A 26 4.72 -7.67 3.91
N SER A 27 5.74 -8.48 4.21
CA SER A 27 7.15 -8.08 4.14
C SER A 27 7.67 -8.33 2.72
N ASP A 28 8.14 -7.27 2.05
CA ASP A 28 8.67 -7.28 0.68
C ASP A 28 10.11 -6.71 0.61
N PRO A 29 11.08 -7.28 1.35
CA PRO A 29 12.42 -6.71 1.45
C PRO A 29 13.23 -6.78 0.14
N ASP A 30 12.86 -7.68 -0.77
CA ASP A 30 13.46 -7.77 -2.12
C ASP A 30 12.78 -6.86 -3.15
N LYS A 31 11.74 -6.12 -2.71
CA LYS A 31 10.95 -5.15 -3.49
C LYS A 31 10.23 -5.78 -4.69
N SER A 32 10.11 -7.11 -4.74
CA SER A 32 9.54 -7.82 -5.89
C SER A 32 8.05 -7.51 -6.08
N ILE A 33 7.31 -7.31 -4.98
CA ILE A 33 5.92 -6.87 -5.03
C ILE A 33 5.86 -5.39 -5.38
N GLY A 34 6.66 -4.56 -4.71
CA GLY A 34 6.73 -3.13 -4.94
C GLY A 34 7.00 -2.78 -6.41
N ARG A 35 7.90 -3.50 -7.08
CA ARG A 35 8.18 -3.31 -8.50
C ARG A 35 6.98 -3.66 -9.39
N ARG A 36 6.29 -4.76 -9.10
CA ARG A 36 5.11 -5.21 -9.88
C ARG A 36 3.91 -4.27 -9.70
N TYR A 37 3.80 -3.64 -8.54
CA TYR A 37 2.73 -2.71 -8.20
C TYR A 37 3.18 -1.25 -8.24
N HIS A 38 4.28 -0.95 -8.95
CA HIS A 38 4.79 0.41 -9.18
C HIS A 38 5.01 1.24 -7.90
N ALA A 39 5.23 0.57 -6.76
CA ALA A 39 5.53 1.19 -5.48
C ALA A 39 7.04 1.32 -5.22
N GLU A 40 7.89 0.61 -5.97
CA GLU A 40 9.33 0.91 -5.97
C GLU A 40 9.56 2.30 -6.60
N ARG A 41 10.40 3.11 -5.94
CA ARG A 41 10.79 4.44 -6.42
C ARG A 41 11.99 4.34 -7.35
N GLU A 42 12.08 5.27 -8.29
CA GLU A 42 13.18 5.42 -9.23
C GLU A 42 14.19 6.48 -8.74
N PRO A 43 15.46 6.43 -9.20
CA PRO A 43 16.44 7.46 -8.90
C PRO A 43 15.95 8.87 -9.27
N GLY A 44 16.12 9.81 -8.34
CA GLY A 44 15.68 11.21 -8.50
C GLY A 44 14.27 11.50 -7.96
N GLU A 45 13.56 10.49 -7.47
CA GLU A 45 12.29 10.69 -6.77
C GLU A 45 12.48 10.96 -5.27
N ASP A 46 11.57 11.74 -4.69
CA ASP A 46 11.54 11.98 -3.25
C ASP A 46 11.51 10.65 -2.50
N TYR A 47 12.32 10.57 -1.45
CA TYR A 47 12.48 9.40 -0.59
C TYR A 47 13.12 8.15 -1.22
N TYR A 48 13.58 8.22 -2.48
CA TYR A 48 14.32 7.14 -3.13
C TYR A 48 15.56 6.70 -2.31
N GLU A 49 16.36 7.67 -1.87
CA GLU A 49 17.61 7.42 -1.12
C GLU A 49 17.37 6.76 0.25
N TYR A 50 16.16 6.90 0.81
CA TYR A 50 15.77 6.22 2.06
C TYR A 50 15.20 4.83 1.81
N GLY A 51 15.08 4.42 0.54
CA GLY A 51 14.52 3.13 0.16
C GLY A 51 13.05 2.98 0.52
N LEU A 52 12.27 4.05 0.65
CA LEU A 52 10.86 3.98 1.03
C LEU A 52 9.95 3.73 -0.19
N PRO A 53 8.91 2.89 -0.07
CA PRO A 53 7.96 2.72 -1.16
C PRO A 53 7.15 3.99 -1.44
N ARG A 54 6.55 4.08 -2.62
CA ARG A 54 5.44 5.00 -2.88
C ARG A 54 4.22 4.58 -2.06
N ARG A 55 3.42 5.56 -1.67
CA ARG A 55 2.15 5.33 -0.94
C ARG A 55 1.03 5.18 -1.96
N ILE A 56 0.77 3.95 -2.39
CA ILE A 56 -0.26 3.65 -3.38
C ILE A 56 -1.28 2.69 -2.77
N THR A 57 -2.57 2.95 -3.02
CA THR A 57 -3.65 1.98 -2.74
C THR A 57 -4.13 1.38 -4.05
N TYR A 58 -4.31 0.06 -4.08
CA TYR A 58 -4.96 -0.63 -5.20
C TYR A 58 -6.27 -1.24 -4.70
N LEU A 59 -7.36 -0.96 -5.41
CA LEU A 59 -8.63 -1.68 -5.26
C LEU A 59 -8.63 -2.84 -6.25
N ILE A 60 -8.68 -4.06 -5.72
CA ILE A 60 -8.67 -5.30 -6.51
C ILE A 60 -10.06 -5.93 -6.43
N ASP A 61 -10.63 -6.29 -7.58
CA ASP A 61 -11.94 -6.95 -7.67
C ASP A 61 -11.88 -8.45 -7.27
N PRO A 62 -13.02 -9.13 -7.08
CA PRO A 62 -13.03 -10.55 -6.72
C PRO A 62 -12.36 -11.48 -7.74
N GLU A 63 -12.29 -11.08 -9.01
CA GLU A 63 -11.63 -11.81 -10.09
C GLU A 63 -10.10 -11.59 -10.09
N GLY A 64 -9.59 -10.66 -9.29
CA GLY A 64 -8.17 -10.36 -9.13
C GLY A 64 -7.66 -9.23 -10.03
N ASN A 65 -8.54 -8.50 -10.71
CA ASN A 65 -8.14 -7.35 -11.53
C ASN A 65 -8.04 -6.07 -10.70
N ILE A 66 -7.16 -5.15 -11.11
CA ILE A 66 -7.09 -3.81 -10.51
C ILE A 66 -8.28 -2.99 -11.00
N ALA A 67 -9.26 -2.77 -10.12
CA ALA A 67 -10.44 -1.96 -10.39
C ALA A 67 -10.20 -0.45 -10.22
N ALA A 68 -9.20 -0.06 -9.41
CA ALA A 68 -8.72 1.32 -9.28
C ALA A 68 -7.32 1.36 -8.63
N ALA A 69 -6.58 2.44 -8.89
CA ALA A 69 -5.30 2.75 -8.26
C ALA A 69 -5.31 4.20 -7.77
N TYR A 70 -4.80 4.44 -6.57
CA TYR A 70 -4.82 5.74 -5.90
C TYR A 70 -3.42 6.09 -5.42
N ASP A 71 -2.86 7.18 -5.92
CA ASP A 71 -1.63 7.75 -5.37
C ASP A 71 -1.97 8.65 -4.19
N LEU A 72 -1.54 8.24 -2.99
CA LEU A 72 -1.81 8.96 -1.75
C LEU A 72 -0.85 10.16 -1.56
N ALA A 73 0.13 10.36 -2.44
CA ALA A 73 1.11 11.44 -2.31
C ALA A 73 0.44 12.81 -2.09
N GLY A 74 0.62 13.37 -0.90
CA GLY A 74 0.08 14.68 -0.51
C GLY A 74 -1.41 14.71 -0.17
N GLN A 75 -2.11 13.57 -0.17
CA GLN A 75 -3.53 13.51 0.17
C GLN A 75 -3.78 13.31 1.67
N ASP A 76 -4.89 13.87 2.14
CA ASP A 76 -5.43 13.62 3.48
C ASP A 76 -5.98 12.18 3.60
N LEU A 77 -5.73 11.53 4.73
CA LEU A 77 -6.09 10.12 4.96
C LEU A 77 -7.60 9.90 5.02
N ALA A 78 -8.35 10.82 5.63
CA ALA A 78 -9.79 10.67 5.78
C ALA A 78 -10.50 10.82 4.44
N SER A 79 -10.05 11.79 3.64
CA SER A 79 -10.53 12.03 2.28
C SER A 79 -10.25 10.84 1.36
N HIS A 80 -9.04 10.27 1.44
CA HIS A 80 -8.68 9.06 0.71
C HIS A 80 -9.56 7.86 1.08
N ALA A 81 -9.75 7.61 2.38
CA ALA A 81 -10.61 6.52 2.85
C ALA A 81 -12.05 6.67 2.34
N ALA A 82 -12.60 7.90 2.38
CA ALA A 82 -13.93 8.19 1.86
C ALA A 82 -14.04 7.93 0.35
N GLN A 83 -13.01 8.30 -0.43
CA GLN A 83 -12.96 8.02 -1.86
C GLN A 83 -12.98 6.51 -2.15
N VAL A 84 -12.11 5.74 -1.49
CA VAL A 84 -12.03 4.28 -1.69
C VAL A 84 -13.36 3.61 -1.33
N LEU A 85 -14.02 4.02 -0.24
CA LEU A 85 -15.31 3.47 0.16
C LEU A 85 -16.43 3.81 -0.84
N ALA A 86 -16.44 5.03 -1.37
CA ALA A 86 -17.39 5.43 -2.41
C ALA A 86 -17.18 4.63 -3.70
N ASP A 87 -15.94 4.41 -4.09
CA ASP A 87 -15.58 3.60 -5.25
C ASP A 87 -16.00 2.13 -5.09
N ILE A 88 -15.86 1.57 -3.88
CA ILE A 88 -16.38 0.23 -3.57
C ILE A 88 -17.91 0.18 -3.73
N ALA A 89 -18.63 1.13 -3.14
CA ALA A 89 -20.10 1.17 -3.19
C ALA A 89 -20.66 1.41 -4.61
N ALA A 90 -19.90 2.07 -5.49
CA ALA A 90 -20.29 2.26 -6.88
C ALA A 90 -20.08 1.02 -7.76
N ARG A 91 -19.37 0.01 -7.25
CA ARG A 91 -19.01 -1.23 -7.96
C ARG A 91 -19.72 -2.48 -7.40
N SER A 92 -20.50 -2.31 -6.33
CA SER A 92 -21.32 -3.36 -5.71
C SER A 92 -22.68 -3.54 -6.36
#